data_AF-A0A3B3ZA27-F1
#
_entry.id   AF-A0A3B3ZA27-F1
#
_cell.length_a   1.000
_cell.length_b   1.000
_cell.length_c   1.000
_cell.angle_alpha   90.00
_cell.angle_beta   90.00
_cell.angle_gamma   90.00
#
_symmetry.space_group_name_H-M   'P 1'
#
loop_
_entity.id
_entity.type
_entity.pdbx_description
1 polymer ?
#
loop_
_entity_poly.entity_id
_entity_poly.type
_entity_poly.pdbx_seq_one_letter_code
_entity_poly.pdbx_strand_id
1 'polypeptide(L)'
;LEQILRSRNPNSLPALIFAAASAQDSAHLLSDPADPSSCPSRVTELLERKVQRLEAELEAYDEDAKRSLRAMEQQFQMCYEQRISELEQKREEKQGSDPGLVQSLREELRRERDAHRQNEIMLEEFVGLLVLTVSLCVLLFFSQSHSSPSRHQRQADAAFRLRMERLNQELSTKSRTIQDLTRTVERLQRERRSMLSVPVPRAEGRAAEEKRPAAQNKSAPESDVTAEMFPALNVCEKTYQPTTFTGEGRRATTPGEGRSVPLQVRFKCKPQIKIYFFIYFFECSTLLQQLQEQLSEAQSWRRALTVSQAREDALQTQLSRCLDDLKEARDGHSPEVKLLWTLEKKVQDMERRQQHRDRELQMIGAALPGGVDLQMEVERWKRLAQNKTRELDSFRLELDSILDIIRHLQRQGVVLPAPPVLPAPLAPPLLPAPPTR
;
A
#
# COMPACT_ATOMS: atom_id res chain seq x y z
N LEU A 1 -67.88 -54.56 -6.66
CA LEU A 1 -66.87 -53.47 -6.54
C LEU A 1 -65.68 -53.90 -5.69
N GLU A 2 -65.92 -54.55 -4.54
CA GLU A 2 -64.90 -54.98 -3.57
C GLU A 2 -63.85 -55.96 -4.11
N GLN A 3 -64.28 -56.93 -4.91
CA GLN A 3 -63.38 -57.90 -5.55
C GLN A 3 -62.52 -57.28 -6.67
N ILE A 4 -62.98 -56.15 -7.22
CA ILE A 4 -62.27 -55.39 -8.26
C ILE A 4 -61.20 -54.48 -7.61
N LEU A 5 -61.50 -53.89 -6.45
CA LEU A 5 -60.55 -53.08 -5.69
C LEU A 5 -59.36 -53.91 -5.15
N ARG A 6 -59.61 -55.15 -4.71
CA ARG A 6 -58.55 -56.06 -4.21
C ARG A 6 -57.65 -56.63 -5.32
N SER A 7 -58.17 -56.86 -6.52
CA SER A 7 -57.43 -57.53 -7.61
C SER A 7 -56.62 -56.57 -8.49
N ARG A 8 -57.00 -55.30 -8.57
CA ARG A 8 -56.37 -54.35 -9.50
C ARG A 8 -55.30 -53.48 -8.88
N ASN A 9 -55.45 -53.03 -7.63
CA ASN A 9 -54.46 -52.19 -6.94
C ASN A 9 -54.47 -52.50 -5.43
N PRO A 10 -53.79 -53.58 -5.00
CA PRO A 10 -53.81 -54.06 -3.61
C PRO A 10 -53.26 -53.03 -2.61
N ASN A 11 -52.40 -52.11 -3.06
CA ASN A 11 -51.78 -51.07 -2.22
C ASN A 11 -52.47 -49.69 -2.34
N SER A 12 -53.63 -49.61 -2.99
CA SER A 12 -54.38 -48.35 -3.06
C SER A 12 -55.03 -48.02 -1.73
N LEU A 13 -55.04 -46.74 -1.36
CA LEU A 13 -55.64 -46.22 -0.11
C LEU A 13 -57.06 -46.78 0.15
N PRO A 14 -57.98 -46.82 -0.84
CA PRO A 14 -59.31 -47.41 -0.64
C PRO A 14 -59.30 -48.90 -0.34
N ALA A 15 -58.36 -49.67 -0.91
CA ALA A 15 -58.24 -51.10 -0.66
C ALA A 15 -57.64 -51.39 0.74
N LEU A 16 -56.68 -50.58 1.19
CA LEU A 16 -56.09 -50.68 2.53
C LEU A 16 -57.08 -50.26 3.63
N ILE A 17 -57.84 -49.17 3.43
CA ILE A 17 -58.89 -48.73 4.36
C ILE A 17 -59.95 -49.83 4.51
N PHE A 18 -60.36 -50.44 3.40
CA PHE A 18 -61.34 -51.52 3.43
C PHE A 18 -60.81 -52.80 4.09
N ALA A 19 -59.55 -53.19 3.82
CA ALA A 19 -58.92 -54.32 4.48
C ALA A 19 -58.80 -54.12 6.00
N ALA A 20 -58.44 -52.91 6.44
CA ALA A 20 -58.37 -52.54 7.85
C ALA A 20 -59.77 -52.53 8.52
N ALA A 21 -60.80 -52.03 7.84
CA ALA A 21 -62.18 -52.07 8.33
C ALA A 21 -62.67 -53.52 8.49
N SER A 22 -62.41 -54.38 7.50
CA SER A 22 -62.76 -55.81 7.60
C SER A 22 -61.95 -56.57 8.67
N ALA A 23 -60.74 -56.11 9.01
CA ALA A 23 -59.93 -56.70 10.09
C ALA A 23 -60.43 -56.25 11.48
N GLN A 24 -60.91 -55.01 11.62
CA GLN A 24 -61.52 -54.51 12.86
C GLN A 24 -62.86 -55.19 13.16
N ASP A 25 -63.70 -55.44 12.14
CA ASP A 25 -64.98 -56.15 12.33
C ASP A 25 -64.79 -57.61 12.78
N SER A 26 -63.68 -58.26 12.40
CA SER A 26 -63.36 -59.62 12.86
C SER A 26 -62.84 -59.70 14.31
N ALA A 27 -62.42 -58.57 14.90
CA ALA A 27 -61.92 -58.50 16.27
C ALA A 27 -63.05 -58.29 17.31
N HIS A 28 -64.28 -58.02 16.89
CA HIS A 28 -65.37 -57.58 17.77
C HIS A 28 -66.44 -58.66 18.08
N LEU A 29 -66.28 -59.90 17.58
CA LEU A 29 -67.27 -60.99 17.73
C LEU A 29 -66.75 -62.30 18.37
N LEU A 30 -65.66 -62.27 19.14
CA LEU A 30 -65.32 -63.35 20.06
C LEU A 30 -64.87 -62.78 21.41
N SER A 31 -65.49 -63.31 22.46
CA SER A 31 -65.56 -62.81 23.83
C SER A 31 -64.25 -62.81 24.64
N ASP A 32 -64.30 -62.00 25.70
CA ASP A 32 -63.58 -62.04 26.99
C ASP A 32 -62.19 -61.38 27.18
N PRO A 33 -61.94 -60.79 28.38
CA PRO A 33 -60.86 -59.86 28.65
C PRO A 33 -59.64 -60.59 29.22
N ALA A 34 -58.73 -61.04 28.36
CA ALA A 34 -57.36 -61.38 28.75
C ALA A 34 -56.43 -61.28 27.54
N ASP A 35 -55.43 -60.42 27.66
CA ASP A 35 -54.16 -60.35 26.90
C ASP A 35 -54.19 -60.03 25.38
N PRO A 36 -53.91 -58.76 24.98
CA PRO A 36 -53.70 -58.37 23.58
C PRO A 36 -52.22 -58.46 23.11
N SER A 37 -51.37 -59.31 23.67
CA SER A 37 -49.90 -59.17 23.52
C SER A 37 -49.15 -60.21 22.66
N SER A 38 -49.77 -61.24 22.07
CA SER A 38 -48.98 -62.36 21.49
C SER A 38 -48.79 -62.39 19.96
N CYS A 39 -49.44 -61.53 19.17
CA CYS A 39 -49.26 -61.48 17.70
C CYS A 39 -48.46 -60.29 17.10
N PRO A 40 -48.18 -59.16 17.78
CA PRO A 40 -47.29 -58.12 17.23
C PRO A 40 -45.80 -58.51 17.25
N SER A 41 -45.38 -59.43 18.15
CA SER A 41 -43.97 -59.80 18.39
C SER A 41 -43.21 -60.27 17.14
N ARG A 42 -43.84 -61.10 16.29
CA ARG A 42 -43.14 -61.67 15.12
C ARG A 42 -42.89 -60.65 14.01
N VAL A 43 -43.81 -59.70 13.82
CA VAL A 43 -43.65 -58.62 12.83
C VAL A 43 -42.67 -57.58 13.37
N THR A 44 -42.74 -57.25 14.67
CA THR A 44 -41.77 -56.37 15.31
C THR A 44 -40.36 -56.96 15.27
N GLU A 45 -40.19 -58.25 15.56
CA GLU A 45 -38.89 -58.94 15.45
C GLU A 45 -38.30 -58.91 14.02
N LEU A 46 -39.14 -59.07 12.99
CA LEU A 46 -38.67 -58.98 11.60
C LEU A 46 -38.24 -57.56 11.23
N LEU A 47 -38.98 -56.55 11.72
CA LEU A 47 -38.62 -55.14 11.52
C LEU A 47 -37.36 -54.78 12.29
N GLU A 48 -37.21 -55.24 13.54
CA GLU A 48 -36.00 -55.06 14.35
C GLU A 48 -34.78 -55.69 13.67
N ARG A 49 -34.88 -56.93 13.17
CA ARG A 49 -33.79 -57.55 12.40
C ARG A 49 -33.46 -56.80 11.11
N LYS A 50 -34.46 -56.19 10.47
CA LYS A 50 -34.25 -55.38 9.26
C LYS A 50 -33.60 -54.04 9.61
N VAL A 51 -34.00 -53.41 10.70
CA VAL A 51 -33.39 -52.18 11.22
C VAL A 51 -31.95 -52.45 11.61
N GLN A 52 -31.67 -53.48 12.39
CA GLN A 52 -30.31 -53.89 12.76
C GLN A 52 -29.42 -54.18 11.55
N ARG A 53 -29.97 -54.82 10.51
CA ARG A 53 -29.23 -55.06 9.27
C ARG A 53 -28.92 -53.75 8.55
N LEU A 54 -29.88 -52.84 8.44
CA LEU A 54 -29.69 -51.53 7.82
C LEU A 54 -28.71 -50.66 8.60
N GLU A 55 -28.74 -50.72 9.94
CA GLU A 55 -27.79 -50.05 10.82
C GLU A 55 -26.37 -50.60 10.59
N ALA A 56 -26.20 -51.92 10.57
CA ALA A 56 -24.90 -52.55 10.30
C ALA A 56 -24.38 -52.25 8.88
N GLU A 57 -25.26 -52.21 7.87
CA GLU A 57 -24.90 -51.81 6.51
C GLU A 57 -24.49 -50.33 6.46
N LEU A 58 -25.18 -49.44 7.18
CA LEU A 58 -24.83 -48.02 7.27
C LEU A 58 -23.48 -47.81 7.94
N GLU A 59 -23.24 -48.52 9.05
CA GLU A 59 -21.95 -48.50 9.75
C GLU A 59 -20.81 -49.01 8.85
N ALA A 60 -21.06 -50.07 8.06
CA ALA A 60 -20.07 -50.56 7.09
C ALA A 60 -19.74 -49.52 6.01
N TYR A 61 -20.76 -48.85 5.46
CA TYR A 61 -20.55 -47.75 4.51
C TYR A 61 -19.79 -46.56 5.12
N ASP A 62 -20.09 -46.21 6.37
CA ASP A 62 -19.39 -45.15 7.07
C ASP A 62 -17.92 -45.52 7.32
N GLU A 63 -17.63 -46.76 7.68
CA GLU A 63 -16.26 -47.25 7.83
C GLU A 63 -15.51 -47.29 6.50
N ASP A 64 -16.16 -47.70 5.40
CA ASP A 64 -15.58 -47.66 4.06
C ASP A 64 -15.32 -46.23 3.58
N ALA A 65 -16.24 -45.30 3.87
CA ALA A 65 -16.05 -43.88 3.58
C ALA A 65 -14.85 -43.30 4.35
N LYS A 66 -14.70 -43.65 5.65
CA LYS A 66 -13.54 -43.26 6.46
C LYS A 66 -12.24 -43.84 5.90
N ARG A 67 -12.23 -45.11 5.49
CA ARG A 67 -11.05 -45.75 4.85
C ARG A 67 -10.68 -45.06 3.53
N SER A 68 -11.68 -44.77 2.69
CA SER A 68 -11.50 -44.08 1.42
C SER A 68 -10.95 -42.65 1.60
N LEU A 69 -11.48 -41.90 2.57
CA LEU A 69 -11.00 -40.56 2.90
C LEU A 69 -9.53 -40.58 3.32
N ARG A 70 -9.15 -41.49 4.23
CA ARG A 70 -7.75 -41.62 4.67
C ARG A 70 -6.81 -42.00 3.53
N ALA A 71 -7.24 -42.92 2.66
CA ALA A 71 -6.45 -43.30 1.48
C ALA A 71 -6.26 -42.10 0.54
N MET A 72 -7.30 -41.32 0.30
CA MET A 72 -7.24 -40.10 -0.50
C MET A 72 -6.31 -39.05 0.13
N GLU A 73 -6.41 -38.82 1.44
CA GLU A 73 -5.54 -37.89 2.17
C GLU A 73 -4.07 -38.27 2.07
N GLN A 74 -3.75 -39.56 2.23
CA GLN A 74 -2.39 -40.08 2.06
C GLN A 74 -1.87 -39.84 0.62
N GLN A 75 -2.70 -40.08 -0.39
CA GLN A 75 -2.32 -39.81 -1.79
C GLN A 75 -2.05 -38.32 -2.01
N PHE A 76 -2.89 -37.44 -1.47
CA PHE A 76 -2.66 -35.99 -1.57
C PHE A 76 -1.38 -35.59 -0.84
N GLN A 77 -1.12 -36.10 0.37
CA GLN A 77 0.12 -35.83 1.09
C GLN A 77 1.34 -36.22 0.25
N MET A 78 1.38 -37.44 -0.30
CA MET A 78 2.49 -37.89 -1.14
C MET A 78 2.68 -37.00 -2.38
N CYS A 79 1.60 -36.63 -3.08
CA CYS A 79 1.66 -35.76 -4.25
C CYS A 79 2.17 -34.35 -3.90
N TYR A 80 1.73 -33.78 -2.78
CA TYR A 80 2.18 -32.46 -2.34
C TYR A 80 3.64 -32.50 -1.86
N GLU A 81 4.04 -33.52 -1.11
CA GLU A 81 5.43 -33.72 -0.69
C GLU A 81 6.37 -33.83 -1.89
N GLN A 82 6.03 -34.66 -2.88
CA GLN A 82 6.82 -34.76 -4.12
C GLN A 82 6.95 -33.41 -4.83
N ARG A 83 5.85 -32.66 -4.93
CA ARG A 83 5.86 -31.34 -5.58
C ARG A 83 6.66 -30.31 -4.79
N ILE A 84 6.63 -30.36 -3.46
CA ILE A 84 7.46 -29.51 -2.61
C ILE A 84 8.94 -29.83 -2.86
N SER A 85 9.34 -31.11 -2.87
CA SER A 85 10.72 -31.51 -3.15
C SER A 85 11.20 -31.06 -4.53
N GLU A 86 10.37 -31.17 -5.58
CA GLU A 86 10.71 -30.64 -6.91
C GLU A 86 10.94 -29.13 -6.92
N LEU A 87 10.12 -28.38 -6.17
CA LEU A 87 10.21 -26.93 -6.08
C LEU A 87 11.43 -26.49 -5.25
N GLU A 88 11.74 -27.22 -4.19
CA GLU A 88 12.94 -27.01 -3.37
C GLU A 88 14.21 -27.24 -4.20
N GLN A 89 14.30 -28.34 -4.95
CA GLN A 89 15.44 -28.61 -5.83
C GLN A 89 15.61 -27.52 -6.90
N LYS A 90 14.52 -27.11 -7.56
CA LYS A 90 14.56 -26.00 -8.54
C LYS A 90 14.97 -24.68 -7.90
N ARG A 91 14.65 -24.47 -6.62
CA ARG A 91 15.04 -23.29 -5.87
C ARG A 91 16.51 -23.34 -5.51
N GLU A 92 17.04 -24.48 -5.07
CA GLU A 92 18.47 -24.69 -4.80
C GLU A 92 19.32 -24.52 -6.06
N GLU A 93 18.90 -25.10 -7.19
CA GLU A 93 19.56 -24.92 -8.49
C GLU A 93 19.60 -23.44 -8.94
N LYS A 94 18.55 -22.65 -8.60
CA LYS A 94 18.49 -21.20 -8.89
C LYS A 94 19.12 -20.32 -7.80
N GLN A 95 19.20 -20.79 -6.56
CA GLN A 95 19.78 -20.09 -5.41
C GLN A 95 21.24 -20.45 -5.15
N GLY A 96 21.89 -21.19 -6.05
CA GLY A 96 23.35 -21.19 -6.22
C GLY A 96 23.94 -19.83 -6.61
N SER A 97 23.43 -18.74 -6.04
CA SER A 97 24.04 -17.41 -6.06
C SER A 97 25.21 -17.46 -5.10
N ASP A 98 26.40 -17.33 -5.67
CA ASP A 98 27.69 -17.48 -5.02
C ASP A 98 27.74 -16.71 -3.68
N PRO A 99 27.77 -17.40 -2.52
CA PRO A 99 27.87 -16.73 -1.22
C PRO A 99 29.10 -15.83 -1.12
N GLY A 100 30.14 -16.07 -1.94
CA GLY A 100 31.30 -15.20 -2.07
C GLY A 100 30.98 -13.83 -2.68
N LEU A 101 30.12 -13.77 -3.71
CA LEU A 101 29.72 -12.51 -4.33
C LEU A 101 28.88 -11.65 -3.38
N VAL A 102 27.98 -12.29 -2.62
CA VAL A 102 27.16 -11.59 -1.63
C VAL A 102 27.99 -11.06 -0.47
N GLN A 103 29.03 -11.79 -0.04
CA GLN A 103 29.98 -11.33 0.96
C GLN A 103 30.87 -10.19 0.43
N SER A 104 31.37 -10.29 -0.79
CA SER A 104 32.17 -9.24 -1.44
C SER A 104 31.40 -7.93 -1.56
N LEU A 105 30.16 -7.98 -2.03
CA LEU A 105 29.30 -6.81 -2.14
C LEU A 105 28.97 -6.20 -0.77
N ARG A 106 28.79 -7.01 0.28
CA ARG A 106 28.59 -6.51 1.65
C ARG A 106 29.82 -5.78 2.18
N GLU A 107 31.00 -6.30 1.90
CA GLU A 107 32.25 -5.66 2.30
C GLU A 107 32.51 -4.38 1.53
N GLU A 108 32.25 -4.35 0.23
CA GLU A 108 32.33 -3.13 -0.59
C GLU A 108 31.37 -2.06 -0.09
N LEU A 109 30.12 -2.42 0.18
CA LEU A 109 29.13 -1.48 0.73
C LEU A 109 29.53 -0.97 2.11
N ARG A 110 30.22 -1.80 2.92
CA ARG A 110 30.78 -1.38 4.20
C ARG A 110 31.93 -0.39 4.01
N ARG A 111 32.87 -0.68 3.09
CA ARG A 111 33.99 0.21 2.76
C ARG A 111 33.51 1.57 2.23
N GLU A 112 32.50 1.57 1.37
CA GLU A 112 31.92 2.79 0.81
C GLU A 112 31.22 3.62 1.90
N ARG A 113 30.47 2.96 2.80
CA ARG A 113 29.86 3.63 3.96
C ARG A 113 30.89 4.23 4.91
N ASP A 114 31.98 3.50 5.19
CA ASP A 114 33.06 3.97 6.05
C ASP A 114 33.78 5.18 5.41
N ALA A 115 34.01 5.15 4.09
CA ALA A 115 34.58 6.27 3.35
C ALA A 115 33.66 7.51 3.35
N HIS A 116 32.35 7.32 3.18
CA HIS A 116 31.39 8.42 3.31
C HIS A 116 31.39 9.02 4.71
N ARG A 117 31.41 8.18 5.75
CA ARG A 117 31.47 8.65 7.13
C ARG A 117 32.75 9.44 7.42
N GLN A 118 33.88 9.03 6.87
CA GLN A 118 35.14 9.78 6.97
C GLN A 118 35.06 11.12 6.24
N ASN A 119 34.47 11.16 5.04
CA ASN A 119 34.27 12.40 4.31
C ASN A 119 33.32 13.36 5.04
N GLU A 120 32.28 12.85 5.68
CA GLU A 120 31.39 13.65 6.53
C GLU A 120 32.15 14.26 7.70
N ILE A 121 32.97 13.48 8.42
CA ILE A 121 33.81 14.00 9.52
C ILE A 121 34.78 15.08 9.01
N MET A 122 35.47 14.83 7.90
CA MET A 122 36.39 15.81 7.30
C MET A 122 35.68 17.10 6.88
N LEU A 123 34.47 16.98 6.33
CA LEU A 123 33.67 18.12 5.92
C LEU A 123 33.15 18.90 7.14
N GLU A 124 32.72 18.21 8.19
CA GLU A 124 32.33 18.82 9.47
C GLU A 124 33.50 19.59 10.09
N GLU A 125 34.70 19.01 10.10
CA GLU A 125 35.91 19.69 10.57
C GLU A 125 36.25 20.93 9.72
N PHE A 126 36.14 20.82 8.39
CA PHE A 126 36.39 21.94 7.48
C PHE A 126 35.36 23.06 7.65
N VAL A 127 34.08 22.71 7.81
CA VAL A 127 33.02 23.67 8.15
C VAL A 127 33.31 24.31 9.50
N GLY A 128 33.76 23.55 10.50
CA GLY A 128 34.19 24.06 11.80
C GLY A 128 35.31 25.10 11.69
N LEU A 129 36.33 24.81 10.88
CA LEU A 129 37.44 25.73 10.58
C LEU A 129 36.93 26.99 9.87
N LEU A 130 36.03 26.84 8.89
CA LEU A 130 35.46 27.96 8.15
C LEU A 130 34.63 28.88 9.06
N VAL A 131 33.79 28.29 9.92
CA VAL A 131 32.97 29.01 10.90
C VAL A 131 33.86 29.77 11.89
N LEU A 132 34.94 29.14 12.37
CA LEU A 132 35.89 29.79 13.26
C LEU A 132 36.61 30.95 12.57
N THR A 133 36.99 30.78 11.30
CA THR A 133 37.61 31.83 10.48
C THR A 133 36.65 33.01 10.27
N VAL A 134 35.41 32.75 9.90
CA VAL A 134 34.37 33.78 9.74
C VAL A 134 34.11 34.51 11.06
N SER A 135 34.03 33.77 12.18
CA SER A 135 33.87 34.36 13.52
C SER A 135 35.02 35.31 13.86
N LEU A 136 36.25 34.90 13.57
CA LEU A 136 37.45 35.72 13.78
C LEU A 136 37.45 36.96 12.86
N CYS A 137 37.06 36.82 11.60
CA CYS A 137 36.89 37.95 10.69
C CYS A 137 35.81 38.94 11.16
N VAL A 138 34.68 38.45 11.69
CA VAL A 138 33.61 39.29 12.24
C VAL A 138 34.09 40.04 13.48
N LEU A 139 34.81 39.37 14.38
CA LEU A 139 35.42 40.00 15.55
C LEU A 139 36.44 41.08 15.16
N LEU A 140 37.30 40.79 14.18
CA LEU A 140 38.25 41.76 13.63
C LEU A 140 37.55 42.93 12.93
N PHE A 141 36.44 42.69 12.25
CA PHE A 141 35.62 43.72 11.62
C PHE A 141 35.02 44.68 12.66
N PHE A 142 34.51 44.17 13.78
CA PHE A 142 34.03 45.01 14.88
C PHE A 142 35.16 45.79 15.56
N SER A 143 36.37 45.23 15.64
CA SER A 143 37.55 45.93 16.16
C SER A 143 38.06 47.03 15.20
N GLN A 144 37.96 46.82 13.88
CA GLN A 144 38.28 47.84 12.86
C GLN A 144 37.17 48.91 12.70
N SER A 145 35.99 48.70 13.28
CA SER A 145 34.82 49.59 13.18
C SER A 145 34.90 50.87 14.02
N HIS A 146 36.07 51.23 14.56
CA HIS A 146 36.28 52.57 15.13
C HIS A 146 36.27 53.70 14.08
N SER A 147 36.17 53.38 12.78
CA SER A 147 35.78 54.35 11.75
C SER A 147 34.27 54.30 11.54
N SER A 148 33.57 55.35 11.98
CA SER A 148 32.13 55.49 11.78
C SER A 148 31.76 55.38 10.28
N PRO A 149 30.76 54.54 9.90
CA PRO A 149 30.35 54.38 8.51
C PRO A 149 29.96 55.73 7.90
N SER A 150 30.49 56.05 6.72
CA SER A 150 30.26 57.33 6.04
C SER A 150 28.76 57.55 5.79
N ARG A 151 28.32 58.82 5.76
CA ARG A 151 26.90 59.17 5.58
C ARG A 151 26.30 58.57 4.29
N HIS A 152 27.10 58.50 3.23
CA HIS A 152 26.67 57.93 1.95
C HIS A 152 26.48 56.42 2.03
N GLN A 153 27.33 55.70 2.77
CA GLN A 153 27.19 54.27 3.00
C GLN A 153 25.90 53.94 3.75
N ARG A 154 25.59 54.69 4.82
CA ARG A 154 24.33 54.49 5.58
C ARG A 154 23.09 54.76 4.72
N GLN A 155 23.17 55.75 3.83
CA GLN A 155 22.08 56.09 2.92
C GLN A 155 21.90 55.04 1.82
N ALA A 156 22.98 54.46 1.30
CA ALA A 156 22.94 53.35 0.37
C ALA A 156 22.35 52.09 1.03
N ASP A 157 22.80 51.74 2.24
CA ASP A 157 22.29 50.59 2.99
C ASP A 157 20.79 50.75 3.31
N ALA A 158 20.35 51.96 3.69
CA ALA A 158 18.93 52.26 3.90
C ALA A 158 18.12 52.13 2.60
N ALA A 159 18.65 52.62 1.48
CA ALA A 159 17.99 52.50 0.17
C ALA A 159 17.88 51.03 -0.29
N PHE A 160 18.91 50.21 -0.06
CA PHE A 160 18.88 48.78 -0.36
C PHE A 160 17.88 48.03 0.53
N ARG A 161 17.83 48.36 1.83
CA ARG A 161 16.84 47.78 2.76
C ARG A 161 15.41 48.08 2.33
N LEU A 162 15.11 49.34 2.01
CA LEU A 162 13.79 49.73 1.51
C LEU A 162 13.44 49.04 0.18
N ARG A 163 14.41 48.89 -0.72
CA ARG A 163 14.21 48.17 -1.99
C ARG A 163 13.95 46.69 -1.77
N MET A 164 14.66 46.05 -0.84
CA MET A 164 14.45 44.65 -0.46
C MET A 164 13.07 44.46 0.17
N GLU A 165 12.64 45.34 1.07
CA GLU A 165 11.31 45.29 1.67
C GLU A 165 10.20 45.42 0.61
N ARG A 166 10.36 46.34 -0.35
CA ARG A 166 9.41 46.50 -1.47
C ARG A 166 9.31 45.24 -2.32
N LEU A 167 10.46 44.68 -2.73
CA LEU A 167 10.50 43.44 -3.51
C LEU A 167 9.89 42.28 -2.72
N ASN A 168 10.10 42.22 -1.42
CA ASN A 168 9.51 41.18 -0.57
C ASN A 168 7.98 41.34 -0.46
N GLN A 169 7.48 42.57 -0.34
CA GLN A 169 6.04 42.84 -0.39
C GLN A 169 5.45 42.46 -1.75
N GLU A 170 6.10 42.84 -2.85
CA GLU A 170 5.70 42.45 -4.20
C GLU A 170 5.67 40.92 -4.38
N LEU A 171 6.72 40.23 -3.93
CA LEU A 171 6.76 38.77 -3.91
C LEU A 171 5.58 38.20 -3.12
N SER A 172 5.31 38.72 -1.92
CA SER A 172 4.20 38.26 -1.08
C SER A 172 2.83 38.46 -1.75
N THR A 173 2.63 39.59 -2.44
CA THR A 173 1.39 39.86 -3.17
C THR A 173 1.25 38.94 -4.38
N LYS A 174 2.33 38.76 -5.16
CA LYS A 174 2.34 37.81 -6.29
C LYS A 174 2.07 36.38 -5.82
N SER A 175 2.67 35.94 -4.71
CA SER A 175 2.39 34.62 -4.12
C SER A 175 0.91 34.46 -3.76
N ARG A 176 0.27 35.48 -3.19
CA ARG A 176 -1.19 35.44 -2.92
C ARG A 176 -1.99 35.34 -4.22
N THR A 177 -1.66 36.12 -5.24
CA THR A 177 -2.37 36.04 -6.54
C THR A 177 -2.23 34.67 -7.20
N ILE A 178 -1.06 34.03 -7.09
CA ILE A 178 -0.84 32.68 -7.60
C ILE A 178 -1.71 31.68 -6.85
N GLN A 179 -1.79 31.77 -5.51
CA GLN A 179 -2.65 30.91 -4.71
C GLN A 179 -4.13 31.09 -5.09
N ASP A 180 -4.59 32.31 -5.29
CA ASP A 180 -5.98 32.57 -5.69
C ASP A 180 -6.28 32.04 -7.10
N LEU A 181 -5.37 32.23 -8.05
CA LEU A 181 -5.47 31.62 -9.38
C LEU A 181 -5.45 30.08 -9.32
N THR A 182 -4.67 29.50 -8.44
CA THR A 182 -4.63 28.04 -8.26
C THR A 182 -5.98 27.53 -7.74
N ARG A 183 -6.56 28.22 -6.75
CA ARG A 183 -7.91 27.91 -6.23
C ARG A 183 -9.00 28.06 -7.29
N THR A 184 -8.92 29.06 -8.16
CA THR A 184 -9.89 29.22 -9.26
C THR A 184 -9.74 28.13 -10.31
N VAL A 185 -8.52 27.77 -10.69
CA VAL A 185 -8.24 26.64 -11.58
C VAL A 185 -8.77 25.33 -11.00
N GLU A 186 -8.54 25.07 -9.71
CA GLU A 186 -9.08 23.89 -9.05
C GLU A 186 -10.62 23.86 -9.02
N ARG A 187 -11.27 25.01 -8.80
CA ARG A 187 -12.74 25.12 -8.85
C ARG A 187 -13.26 24.82 -10.25
N LEU A 188 -12.66 25.42 -11.28
CA LEU A 188 -13.04 25.18 -12.68
C LEU A 188 -12.77 23.71 -13.09
N GLN A 189 -11.66 23.12 -12.62
CA GLN A 189 -11.39 21.70 -12.86
C GLN A 189 -12.41 20.79 -12.16
N ARG A 190 -12.82 21.13 -10.93
CA ARG A 190 -13.89 20.41 -10.23
C ARG A 190 -15.24 20.55 -10.93
N GLU A 191 -15.60 21.73 -11.40
CA GLU A 191 -16.81 21.97 -12.20
C GLU A 191 -16.74 21.18 -13.52
N ARG A 192 -15.60 21.18 -14.22
CA ARG A 192 -15.39 20.35 -15.42
C ARG A 192 -15.58 18.87 -15.11
N ARG A 193 -15.00 18.35 -14.02
CA ARG A 193 -15.14 16.94 -13.62
C ARG A 193 -16.59 16.62 -13.24
N SER A 194 -17.28 17.53 -12.54
CA SER A 194 -18.69 17.43 -12.17
C SER A 194 -19.62 17.41 -13.39
N MET A 195 -19.38 18.30 -14.36
CA MET A 195 -20.13 18.33 -15.63
C MET A 195 -19.85 17.12 -16.53
N LEU A 196 -18.67 16.49 -16.40
CA LEU A 196 -18.34 15.25 -17.10
C LEU A 196 -18.86 13.99 -16.38
N SER A 197 -19.22 14.10 -15.09
CA SER A 197 -19.91 13.04 -14.35
C SER A 197 -21.43 13.16 -14.47
N VAL A 198 -21.95 13.03 -15.69
CA VAL A 198 -23.38 12.75 -15.89
C VAL A 198 -23.55 11.23 -15.87
N PRO A 199 -24.37 10.65 -14.96
CA PRO A 199 -24.76 9.26 -15.06
C PRO A 199 -25.62 9.11 -16.32
N VAL A 200 -25.17 8.31 -17.28
CA VAL A 200 -25.94 7.95 -18.47
C VAL A 200 -27.27 7.31 -18.03
N PRO A 201 -28.44 7.94 -18.25
CA PRO A 201 -29.71 7.26 -18.11
C PRO A 201 -29.99 6.55 -19.42
N ARG A 202 -30.17 5.25 -19.30
CA ARG A 202 -30.56 4.35 -20.37
C ARG A 202 -32.01 4.61 -20.74
N ALA A 203 -32.22 5.01 -21.99
CA ALA A 203 -33.41 4.80 -22.83
C ALA A 203 -34.77 5.45 -22.44
N GLU A 204 -35.48 5.82 -23.52
CA GLU A 204 -36.93 6.05 -23.68
C GLU A 204 -37.52 7.46 -23.44
N GLY A 205 -38.08 8.03 -24.51
CA GLY A 205 -39.38 8.72 -24.43
C GLY A 205 -39.46 10.24 -24.66
N ARG A 206 -39.72 10.63 -25.92
CA ARG A 206 -40.65 11.68 -26.41
C ARG A 206 -40.57 13.16 -25.93
N ALA A 207 -40.23 14.02 -26.89
CA ALA A 207 -40.89 15.25 -27.38
C ALA A 207 -41.78 16.13 -26.46
N ALA A 208 -41.46 17.43 -26.38
CA ALA A 208 -42.33 18.63 -26.54
C ALA A 208 -41.50 19.91 -26.25
N GLU A 209 -41.39 20.86 -27.20
CA GLU A 209 -41.95 22.25 -27.17
C GLU A 209 -41.20 23.23 -26.22
N GLU A 210 -40.94 24.52 -26.47
CA GLU A 210 -41.27 25.48 -27.53
C GLU A 210 -40.47 26.79 -27.31
N LYS A 211 -40.40 27.63 -28.37
CA LYS A 211 -40.40 29.12 -28.40
C LYS A 211 -39.18 29.98 -27.98
N ARG A 212 -38.53 30.53 -29.03
CA ARG A 212 -38.05 31.94 -29.19
C ARG A 212 -39.26 32.91 -29.33
N PRO A 213 -39.20 34.27 -29.22
CA PRO A 213 -38.25 35.21 -29.88
C PRO A 213 -37.87 36.50 -29.05
N ALA A 214 -36.74 37.18 -29.29
CA ALA A 214 -36.40 38.32 -30.20
C ALA A 214 -37.06 39.71 -29.95
N ALA A 215 -36.20 40.65 -29.50
CA ALA A 215 -35.92 42.05 -29.90
C ALA A 215 -37.01 43.16 -30.01
N GLN A 216 -36.67 44.36 -29.45
CA GLN A 216 -36.87 45.77 -29.92
C GLN A 216 -36.91 46.74 -28.69
N ASN A 217 -36.77 48.08 -28.75
CA ASN A 217 -35.84 49.07 -29.35
C ASN A 217 -36.31 50.47 -28.84
N LYS A 218 -35.40 51.48 -28.72
CA LYS A 218 -35.62 52.97 -28.52
C LYS A 218 -35.99 53.46 -27.09
N SER A 219 -35.54 54.61 -26.54
CA SER A 219 -34.82 55.82 -26.99
C SER A 219 -34.26 56.62 -25.78
N ALA A 220 -33.19 57.42 -25.99
CA ALA A 220 -32.46 58.27 -25.02
C ALA A 220 -33.15 59.65 -24.73
N PRO A 221 -32.70 60.56 -23.81
CA PRO A 221 -31.34 61.16 -23.77
C PRO A 221 -30.66 61.44 -22.38
N GLU A 222 -29.32 61.48 -22.45
CA GLU A 222 -28.27 62.32 -21.80
C GLU A 222 -28.16 62.53 -20.27
N SER A 223 -27.05 62.05 -19.68
CA SER A 223 -25.87 62.89 -19.35
C SER A 223 -24.67 62.09 -18.80
N ASP A 224 -23.52 62.31 -19.44
CA ASP A 224 -22.17 62.45 -18.89
C ASP A 224 -21.27 61.24 -18.50
N VAL A 225 -19.98 61.45 -18.80
CA VAL A 225 -18.74 60.76 -18.35
C VAL A 225 -18.24 59.53 -19.13
N THR A 226 -17.50 59.84 -20.20
CA THR A 226 -16.23 59.23 -20.67
C THR A 226 -16.06 57.70 -20.64
N ALA A 227 -16.24 57.09 -21.82
CA ALA A 227 -15.57 55.87 -22.22
C ALA A 227 -14.76 56.15 -23.50
N GLU A 228 -13.44 56.04 -23.44
CA GLU A 228 -12.60 55.99 -24.64
C GLU A 228 -12.45 54.54 -25.09
N MET A 229 -13.16 54.24 -26.18
CA MET A 229 -12.91 53.12 -27.08
C MET A 229 -11.64 53.41 -27.88
N PHE A 230 -10.84 52.38 -28.17
CA PHE A 230 -9.88 52.42 -29.28
C PHE A 230 -10.55 52.90 -30.58
N PRO A 231 -9.81 53.65 -31.42
CA PRO A 231 -9.68 53.20 -32.80
C PRO A 231 -8.31 53.46 -33.48
N ALA A 232 -7.88 52.41 -34.19
CA ALA A 232 -7.49 52.37 -35.61
C ALA A 232 -6.36 53.26 -36.19
N LEU A 233 -5.36 52.53 -36.75
CA LEU A 233 -4.81 52.67 -38.12
C LEU A 233 -4.09 53.98 -38.53
N ASN A 234 -2.76 53.93 -38.69
CA ASN A 234 -2.07 53.72 -39.99
C ASN A 234 -0.62 54.28 -40.08
N VAL A 235 0.27 53.37 -40.54
CA VAL A 235 1.33 53.52 -41.55
C VAL A 235 2.48 54.53 -41.35
N CYS A 236 3.69 53.98 -41.15
CA CYS A 236 4.88 54.12 -42.03
C CYS A 236 6.05 53.33 -41.42
N GLU A 237 6.30 52.11 -41.90
CA GLU A 237 7.40 51.79 -42.83
C GLU A 237 8.80 52.24 -42.36
N LYS A 238 9.56 51.26 -41.83
CA LYS A 238 10.98 51.10 -42.18
C LYS A 238 11.37 49.62 -42.02
N THR A 239 11.38 48.97 -43.17
CA THR A 239 11.81 47.62 -43.47
C THR A 239 13.31 47.43 -43.21
N TYR A 240 13.69 46.40 -42.46
CA TYR A 240 14.80 45.52 -42.86
C TYR A 240 14.65 44.14 -42.21
N GLN A 241 14.35 43.16 -43.05
CA GLN A 241 14.26 41.73 -42.71
C GLN A 241 15.65 41.09 -42.82
N PRO A 242 15.96 40.10 -41.96
CA PRO A 242 17.18 39.32 -42.02
C PRO A 242 17.00 38.16 -42.99
N THR A 243 17.85 38.03 -44.01
CA THR A 243 17.93 36.76 -44.76
C THR A 243 19.31 36.54 -45.35
N THR A 244 19.90 35.44 -44.86
CA THR A 244 20.69 34.42 -45.58
C THR A 244 21.89 34.86 -46.42
N PHE A 245 23.07 34.42 -45.98
CA PHE A 245 24.05 33.87 -46.92
C PHE A 245 24.73 32.64 -46.29
N THR A 246 24.25 31.45 -46.64
CA THR A 246 25.04 30.22 -46.59
C THR A 246 25.40 29.82 -48.01
N GLY A 247 26.70 29.61 -48.24
CA GLY A 247 27.28 29.21 -49.52
C GLY A 247 28.69 28.65 -49.32
N GLU A 248 28.71 27.41 -48.86
CA GLU A 248 29.68 26.30 -49.03
C GLU A 248 31.14 26.54 -49.48
N GLY A 249 32.04 25.74 -48.87
CA GLY A 249 33.04 24.99 -49.66
C GLY A 249 34.53 25.20 -49.34
N ARG A 250 35.05 24.50 -48.31
CA ARG A 250 36.17 23.54 -48.46
C ARG A 250 36.57 22.89 -47.14
N ARG A 251 36.55 21.56 -47.13
CA ARG A 251 37.30 20.70 -46.22
C ARG A 251 38.75 20.67 -46.69
N ALA A 252 39.70 21.03 -45.83
CA ALA A 252 40.98 20.34 -45.59
C ALA A 252 41.93 21.22 -44.76
N THR A 253 42.79 20.53 -43.99
CA THR A 253 44.01 20.96 -43.27
C THR A 253 43.87 21.56 -41.87
N THR A 254 44.49 20.83 -40.93
CA THR A 254 44.91 21.14 -39.56
C THR A 254 45.93 22.31 -39.49
N PRO A 255 46.57 22.55 -38.33
CA PRO A 255 46.25 23.50 -37.26
C PRO A 255 47.03 24.83 -37.41
N GLY A 256 46.41 25.97 -37.04
CA GLY A 256 47.03 27.29 -37.16
C GLY A 256 46.88 28.12 -35.90
N GLU A 257 48.03 28.47 -35.31
CA GLU A 257 48.29 29.33 -34.16
C GLU A 257 47.30 30.49 -33.97
N GLY A 258 46.69 30.56 -32.79
CA GLY A 258 45.96 31.73 -32.31
C GLY A 258 46.93 32.86 -31.98
N ARG A 259 47.25 33.70 -32.98
CA ARG A 259 47.88 35.00 -32.74
C ARG A 259 46.89 35.92 -32.03
N SER A 260 47.07 36.11 -30.73
CA SER A 260 46.55 37.26 -30.00
C SER A 260 47.16 38.52 -30.60
N VAL A 261 46.38 39.31 -31.33
CA VAL A 261 46.80 40.66 -31.77
C VAL A 261 46.57 41.61 -30.60
N PRO A 262 47.61 42.18 -29.96
CA PRO A 262 47.40 43.20 -28.96
C PRO A 262 46.99 44.51 -29.65
N LEU A 263 45.74 44.91 -29.47
CA LEU A 263 45.27 46.26 -29.79
C LEU A 263 46.00 47.26 -28.90
N GLN A 264 47.13 47.78 -29.38
CA GLN A 264 47.91 48.82 -28.71
C GLN A 264 47.23 50.18 -28.93
N VAL A 265 46.23 50.50 -28.10
CA VAL A 265 45.58 51.81 -28.10
C VAL A 265 46.46 52.80 -27.33
N ARG A 266 47.19 53.66 -28.05
CA ARG A 266 48.12 54.65 -27.46
C ARG A 266 47.39 55.94 -27.08
N PHE A 267 46.91 56.03 -25.84
CA PHE A 267 46.36 57.28 -25.29
C PHE A 267 47.49 58.24 -24.86
N LYS A 268 47.57 59.42 -25.48
CA LYS A 268 48.45 60.53 -25.04
C LYS A 268 47.76 61.30 -23.89
N CYS A 269 47.90 60.81 -22.68
CA CYS A 269 47.43 61.50 -21.46
C CYS A 269 48.58 61.76 -20.48
N LYS A 270 48.40 62.74 -19.58
CA LYS A 270 49.34 63.03 -18.47
C LYS A 270 49.63 61.74 -17.66
N PRO A 271 50.85 61.54 -17.14
CA PRO A 271 51.27 60.28 -16.51
C PRO A 271 50.34 59.84 -15.36
N GLN A 272 49.79 60.80 -14.61
CA GLN A 272 48.79 60.55 -13.56
C GLN A 272 47.53 59.84 -14.10
N ILE A 273 46.99 60.28 -15.24
CA ILE A 273 45.74 59.73 -15.84
C ILE A 273 45.96 58.30 -16.37
N LYS A 274 47.17 57.98 -16.84
CA LYS A 274 47.52 56.64 -17.32
C LYS A 274 47.54 55.60 -16.19
N ILE A 275 48.01 55.99 -15.01
CA ILE A 275 48.06 55.09 -13.84
C ILE A 275 46.65 54.75 -13.39
N TYR A 276 45.76 55.76 -13.27
CA TYR A 276 44.34 55.52 -12.96
C TYR A 276 43.69 54.59 -13.99
N PHE A 277 43.87 54.85 -15.30
CA PHE A 277 43.28 53.99 -16.33
C PHE A 277 43.81 52.55 -16.26
N PHE A 278 45.11 52.36 -15.96
CA PHE A 278 45.70 51.04 -15.82
C PHE A 278 45.19 50.28 -14.60
N ILE A 279 45.05 50.96 -13.45
CA ILE A 279 44.47 50.37 -12.24
C ILE A 279 43.02 49.97 -12.48
N TYR A 280 42.19 50.88 -13.02
CA TYR A 280 40.80 50.58 -13.36
C TYR A 280 40.69 49.45 -14.39
N PHE A 281 41.53 49.43 -15.41
CA PHE A 281 41.52 48.36 -16.41
C PHE A 281 41.92 47.01 -15.81
N PHE A 282 42.92 46.99 -14.93
CA PHE A 282 43.36 45.78 -14.24
C PHE A 282 42.26 45.26 -13.30
N GLU A 283 41.67 46.13 -12.48
CA GLU A 283 40.54 45.78 -11.60
C GLU A 283 39.32 45.29 -12.40
N CYS A 284 39.00 45.94 -13.51
CA CYS A 284 37.92 45.48 -14.40
C CYS A 284 38.25 44.12 -15.03
N SER A 285 39.49 43.89 -15.45
CA SER A 285 39.92 42.60 -16.02
C SER A 285 39.83 41.47 -15.00
N THR A 286 40.25 41.71 -13.76
CA THR A 286 40.15 40.71 -12.68
C THR A 286 38.69 40.40 -12.33
N LEU A 287 37.83 41.41 -12.26
CA LEU A 287 36.39 41.22 -11.99
C LEU A 287 35.70 40.49 -13.14
N LEU A 288 36.05 40.80 -14.39
CA LEU A 288 35.52 40.12 -15.57
C LEU A 288 35.91 38.63 -15.56
N GLN A 289 37.17 38.34 -15.20
CA GLN A 289 37.67 36.97 -15.11
C GLN A 289 36.96 36.18 -14.00
N GLN A 290 36.76 36.79 -12.83
CA GLN A 290 36.01 36.17 -11.73
C GLN A 290 34.53 35.93 -12.11
N LEU A 291 33.87 36.87 -12.79
CA LEU A 291 32.50 36.66 -13.29
C LEU A 291 32.43 35.56 -14.35
N GLN A 292 33.43 35.45 -15.21
CA GLN A 292 33.51 34.39 -16.22
C GLN A 292 33.71 33.01 -15.58
N GLU A 293 34.51 32.93 -14.53
CA GLU A 293 34.71 31.72 -13.73
C GLU A 293 33.42 31.31 -13.01
N GLN A 294 32.74 32.25 -12.34
CA GLN A 294 31.43 32.02 -11.71
C GLN A 294 30.36 31.57 -12.73
N LEU A 295 30.36 32.11 -13.94
CA LEU A 295 29.47 31.65 -15.01
C LEU A 295 29.81 30.23 -15.45
N SER A 296 31.08 29.87 -15.52
CA SER A 296 31.53 28.52 -15.89
C SER A 296 31.18 27.47 -14.84
N GLU A 297 31.31 27.82 -13.55
CA GLU A 297 30.88 26.98 -12.43
C GLU A 297 29.35 26.83 -12.40
N ALA A 298 28.61 27.93 -12.56
CA ALA A 298 27.15 27.86 -12.64
C ALA A 298 26.69 26.95 -13.81
N GLN A 299 27.42 26.97 -14.94
CA GLN A 299 27.16 26.06 -16.05
C GLN A 299 27.50 24.60 -15.73
N SER A 300 28.57 24.31 -14.97
CA SER A 300 28.87 22.93 -14.55
C SER A 300 27.81 22.40 -13.59
N TRP A 301 27.34 23.21 -12.64
CA TRP A 301 26.24 22.84 -11.74
C TRP A 301 24.95 22.58 -12.52
N ARG A 302 24.64 23.42 -13.52
CA ARG A 302 23.49 23.19 -14.40
C ARG A 302 23.58 21.85 -15.13
N ARG A 303 24.76 21.49 -15.66
CA ARG A 303 24.98 20.20 -16.32
C ARG A 303 24.85 19.03 -15.33
N ALA A 304 25.43 19.14 -14.14
CA ALA A 304 25.30 18.11 -13.10
C ALA A 304 23.84 17.90 -12.67
N LEU A 305 23.08 18.99 -12.53
CA LEU A 305 21.65 18.94 -12.22
C LEU A 305 20.86 18.22 -13.32
N THR A 306 21.13 18.52 -14.60
CA THR A 306 20.45 17.82 -15.70
C THR A 306 20.74 16.32 -15.74
N VAL A 307 21.96 15.91 -15.39
CA VAL A 307 22.33 14.49 -15.29
C VAL A 307 21.61 13.82 -14.12
N SER A 308 21.54 14.50 -12.97
CA SER A 308 20.81 13.99 -11.80
C SER A 308 19.32 13.83 -12.09
N GLN A 309 18.70 14.82 -12.75
CA GLN A 309 17.29 14.77 -13.15
C GLN A 309 17.03 13.60 -14.11
N ALA A 310 17.88 13.39 -15.12
CA ALA A 310 17.74 12.26 -16.03
C ALA A 310 17.86 10.90 -15.32
N ARG A 311 18.75 10.80 -14.31
CA ARG A 311 18.85 9.59 -13.48
C ARG A 311 17.61 9.38 -12.63
N GLU A 312 17.06 10.44 -12.06
CA GLU A 312 15.82 10.37 -11.28
C GLU A 312 14.64 9.92 -12.15
N ASP A 313 14.47 10.50 -13.35
CA ASP A 313 13.43 10.10 -14.31
C ASP A 313 13.56 8.62 -14.71
N ALA A 314 14.79 8.14 -14.91
CA ALA A 314 15.05 6.73 -15.20
C ALA A 314 14.66 5.82 -14.03
N LEU A 315 14.99 6.20 -12.79
CA LEU A 315 14.62 5.46 -11.59
C LEU A 315 13.09 5.48 -11.36
N GLN A 316 12.44 6.61 -11.57
CA GLN A 316 10.98 6.73 -11.49
C GLN A 316 10.30 5.81 -12.52
N THR A 317 10.83 5.75 -13.74
CA THR A 317 10.33 4.85 -14.79
C THR A 317 10.54 3.38 -14.44
N GLN A 318 11.67 3.03 -13.82
CA GLN A 318 11.91 1.66 -13.35
C GLN A 318 10.97 1.28 -12.21
N LEU A 319 10.75 2.18 -11.27
CA LEU A 319 9.84 1.98 -10.14
C LEU A 319 8.40 1.82 -10.63
N SER A 320 7.96 2.64 -11.59
CA SER A 320 6.62 2.50 -12.18
C SER A 320 6.43 1.16 -12.88
N ARG A 321 7.42 0.72 -13.68
CA ARG A 321 7.39 -0.59 -14.33
C ARG A 321 7.32 -1.73 -13.33
N CYS A 322 8.18 -1.71 -12.30
CA CYS A 322 8.18 -2.76 -11.27
C CYS A 322 6.84 -2.81 -10.52
N LEU A 323 6.23 -1.66 -10.23
CA LEU A 323 4.90 -1.62 -9.64
C LEU A 323 3.82 -2.20 -10.57
N ASP A 324 3.92 -1.95 -11.88
CA ASP A 324 2.98 -2.52 -12.85
C ASP A 324 3.20 -4.03 -13.03
N ASP A 325 4.44 -4.51 -13.06
CA ASP A 325 4.76 -5.94 -13.08
C ASP A 325 4.24 -6.66 -11.83
N LEU A 326 4.33 -6.02 -10.66
CA LEU A 326 3.76 -6.55 -9.41
C LEU A 326 2.23 -6.57 -9.44
N LYS A 327 1.59 -5.55 -10.04
CA LYS A 327 0.13 -5.56 -10.24
C LYS A 327 -0.26 -6.64 -11.24
N GLU A 328 0.47 -6.82 -12.33
CA GLU A 328 0.19 -7.84 -13.32
C GLU A 328 0.41 -9.25 -12.76
N ALA A 329 1.46 -9.46 -11.94
CA ALA A 329 1.65 -10.71 -11.20
C ALA A 329 0.54 -10.95 -10.17
N ARG A 330 0.05 -9.88 -9.52
CA ARG A 330 -1.14 -9.91 -8.66
C ARG A 330 -2.42 -10.17 -9.46
N ASP A 331 -2.59 -9.63 -10.65
CA ASP A 331 -3.84 -9.82 -11.41
C ASP A 331 -3.82 -11.16 -12.18
N GLY A 332 -2.61 -11.64 -12.50
CA GLY A 332 -2.27 -12.91 -13.12
C GLY A 332 -2.25 -14.11 -12.18
N HIS A 333 -2.78 -13.99 -10.95
CA HIS A 333 -2.82 -15.05 -9.93
C HIS A 333 -3.10 -16.45 -10.52
N SER A 334 -2.29 -17.40 -10.06
CA SER A 334 -2.50 -18.85 -10.19
C SER A 334 -3.93 -19.21 -9.76
N PRO A 335 -4.60 -20.19 -10.38
CA PRO A 335 -5.97 -20.57 -10.02
C PRO A 335 -6.14 -20.84 -8.51
N GLU A 336 -5.11 -21.30 -7.82
CA GLU A 336 -5.10 -21.50 -6.37
C GLU A 336 -5.25 -20.20 -5.58
N VAL A 337 -4.61 -19.10 -5.98
CA VAL A 337 -4.73 -17.83 -5.24
C VAL A 337 -6.09 -17.16 -5.49
N LYS A 338 -6.67 -17.36 -6.68
CA LYS A 338 -8.07 -16.96 -6.97
C LYS A 338 -9.07 -17.74 -6.12
N LEU A 339 -8.82 -19.04 -5.92
CA LEU A 339 -9.62 -19.88 -5.03
C LEU A 339 -9.50 -19.41 -3.57
N LEU A 340 -8.28 -19.13 -3.10
CA LEU A 340 -8.04 -18.60 -1.75
C LEU A 340 -8.77 -17.28 -1.52
N TRP A 341 -8.70 -16.34 -2.48
CA TRP A 341 -9.43 -15.07 -2.38
C TRP A 341 -10.96 -15.27 -2.34
N THR A 342 -11.46 -16.21 -3.13
CA THR A 342 -12.90 -16.55 -3.14
C THR A 342 -13.33 -17.19 -1.82
N LEU A 343 -12.50 -18.07 -1.27
CA LEU A 343 -12.72 -18.71 0.04
C LEU A 343 -12.68 -17.69 1.17
N GLU A 344 -11.69 -16.78 1.16
CA GLU A 344 -11.59 -15.69 2.12
C GLU A 344 -12.86 -14.84 2.12
N LYS A 345 -13.34 -14.44 0.94
CA LYS A 345 -14.59 -13.70 0.80
C LYS A 345 -15.79 -14.48 1.35
N LYS A 346 -15.87 -15.79 1.07
CA LYS A 346 -16.94 -16.66 1.58
C LYS A 346 -16.89 -16.84 3.09
N VAL A 347 -15.70 -16.94 3.69
CA VAL A 347 -15.50 -16.99 5.15
C VAL A 347 -15.94 -15.68 5.77
N GLN A 348 -15.53 -14.53 5.24
CA GLN A 348 -15.99 -13.23 5.74
C GLN A 348 -17.52 -13.07 5.64
N ASP A 349 -18.14 -13.57 4.56
CA ASP A 349 -19.60 -13.57 4.42
C ASP A 349 -20.28 -14.52 5.43
N MET A 350 -19.65 -15.66 5.72
CA MET A 350 -20.11 -16.58 6.76
C MET A 350 -20.01 -15.94 8.14
N GLU A 351 -18.90 -15.28 8.45
CA GLU A 351 -18.67 -14.58 9.73
C GLU A 351 -19.66 -13.44 9.92
N ARG A 352 -19.92 -12.62 8.89
CA ARG A 352 -20.92 -11.55 8.98
C ARG A 352 -22.31 -12.09 9.26
N ARG A 353 -22.69 -13.22 8.65
CA ARG A 353 -23.96 -13.90 8.93
C ARG A 353 -23.99 -14.50 10.33
N GLN A 354 -22.89 -15.08 10.78
CA GLN A 354 -22.78 -15.63 12.14
C GLN A 354 -22.91 -14.53 13.18
N GLN A 355 -22.17 -13.45 13.04
CA GLN A 355 -22.27 -12.27 13.91
C GLN A 355 -23.68 -11.70 13.94
N HIS A 356 -24.39 -11.71 12.80
CA HIS A 356 -25.77 -11.27 12.77
C HIS A 356 -26.69 -12.18 13.60
N ARG A 357 -26.60 -13.50 13.41
CA ARG A 357 -27.34 -14.48 14.22
C ARG A 357 -26.99 -14.38 15.70
N ASP A 358 -25.72 -14.20 16.04
CA ASP A 358 -25.28 -14.05 17.43
C ASP A 358 -25.86 -12.78 18.07
N ARG A 359 -25.97 -11.68 17.30
CA ARG A 359 -26.67 -10.47 17.77
C ARG A 359 -28.16 -10.73 17.98
N GLU A 360 -28.83 -11.44 17.08
CA GLU A 360 -30.24 -11.81 17.25
C GLU A 360 -30.46 -12.71 18.47
N LEU A 361 -29.58 -13.70 18.67
CA LEU A 361 -29.62 -14.57 19.84
C LEU A 361 -29.33 -13.81 21.14
N GLN A 362 -28.42 -12.84 21.13
CA GLN A 362 -28.21 -11.95 22.28
C GLN A 362 -29.45 -11.10 22.58
N MET A 363 -30.12 -10.57 21.56
CA MET A 363 -31.36 -9.81 21.74
C MET A 363 -32.48 -10.66 22.34
N ILE A 364 -32.64 -11.91 21.87
CA ILE A 364 -33.62 -12.85 22.40
C ILE A 364 -33.25 -13.30 23.82
N GLY A 365 -31.97 -13.59 24.07
CA GLY A 365 -31.45 -13.93 25.40
C GLY A 365 -31.67 -12.80 26.40
N ALA A 366 -31.47 -11.54 26.00
CA ALA A 366 -31.72 -10.37 26.86
C ALA A 366 -33.22 -10.14 27.13
N ALA A 367 -34.10 -10.56 26.22
CA ALA A 367 -35.55 -10.42 26.36
C ALA A 367 -36.20 -11.51 27.23
N LEU A 368 -35.51 -12.63 27.50
CA LEU A 368 -36.02 -13.74 28.30
C LEU A 368 -35.72 -13.54 29.80
N PRO A 369 -36.69 -13.73 30.71
CA PRO A 369 -36.43 -13.69 32.15
C PRO A 369 -35.43 -14.81 32.54
N GLY A 370 -34.25 -14.43 33.05
CA GLY A 370 -33.13 -15.34 33.37
C GLY A 370 -31.92 -15.23 32.43
N GLY A 371 -32.02 -14.49 31.32
CA GLY A 371 -30.89 -14.28 30.41
C GLY A 371 -29.72 -13.51 31.04
N VAL A 372 -30.00 -12.62 32.00
CA VAL A 372 -28.98 -11.86 32.73
C VAL A 372 -28.11 -12.78 33.59
N ASP A 373 -28.70 -13.80 34.22
CA ASP A 373 -27.98 -14.76 35.06
C ASP A 373 -27.06 -15.67 34.23
N LEU A 374 -27.54 -16.17 33.08
CA LEU A 374 -26.70 -16.91 32.13
C LEU A 374 -25.56 -16.05 31.58
N GLN A 375 -25.83 -14.79 31.25
CA GLN A 375 -24.81 -13.86 30.75
C GLN A 375 -23.72 -13.59 31.80
N MET A 376 -24.12 -13.45 33.08
CA MET A 376 -23.20 -13.31 34.20
C MET A 376 -22.34 -14.57 34.41
N GLU A 377 -22.91 -15.76 34.27
CA GLU A 377 -22.19 -17.02 34.37
C GLU A 377 -21.16 -17.14 33.22
N VAL A 378 -21.55 -16.81 31.99
CA VAL A 378 -20.65 -16.77 30.83
C VAL A 378 -19.48 -15.80 31.05
N GLU A 379 -19.76 -14.59 31.54
CA GLU A 379 -18.72 -13.60 31.84
C GLU A 379 -17.82 -14.05 33.01
N ARG A 380 -18.36 -14.78 33.99
CA ARG A 380 -17.58 -15.39 35.08
C ARG A 380 -16.62 -16.45 34.53
N TRP A 381 -17.09 -17.38 33.69
CA TRP A 381 -16.25 -18.40 33.06
C TRP A 381 -15.20 -17.78 32.14
N LYS A 382 -15.55 -16.73 31.41
CA LYS A 382 -14.63 -16.00 30.54
C LYS A 382 -13.51 -15.32 31.34
N ARG A 383 -13.83 -14.66 32.46
CA ARG A 383 -12.83 -14.09 33.37
C ARG A 383 -11.92 -15.19 33.95
N LEU A 384 -12.50 -16.32 34.35
CA LEU A 384 -11.73 -17.46 34.87
C LEU A 384 -10.77 -18.01 33.82
N ALA A 385 -11.24 -18.23 32.59
CA ALA A 385 -10.42 -18.70 31.49
C ALA A 385 -9.28 -17.72 31.19
N GLN A 386 -9.56 -16.42 31.09
CA GLN A 386 -8.54 -15.40 30.89
C GLN A 386 -7.51 -15.35 32.02
N ASN A 387 -7.93 -15.50 33.26
CA ASN A 387 -7.00 -15.58 34.40
C ASN A 387 -6.11 -16.82 34.29
N LYS A 388 -6.67 -17.98 33.95
CA LYS A 388 -5.89 -19.20 33.74
C LYS A 388 -4.91 -19.08 32.58
N THR A 389 -5.28 -18.42 31.49
CA THR A 389 -4.34 -18.12 30.40
C THR A 389 -3.20 -17.23 30.86
N ARG A 390 -3.48 -16.16 31.62
CA ARG A 390 -2.43 -15.29 32.18
C ARG A 390 -1.49 -16.04 33.13
N GLU A 391 -2.04 -16.90 33.98
CA GLU A 391 -1.24 -17.78 34.84
C GLU A 391 -0.34 -18.70 34.00
N LEU A 392 -0.89 -19.33 32.95
CA LEU A 392 -0.10 -20.17 32.04
C LEU A 392 1.00 -19.40 31.32
N ASP A 393 0.74 -18.17 30.90
CA ASP A 393 1.74 -17.33 30.26
C ASP A 393 2.83 -16.90 31.26
N SER A 394 2.48 -16.63 32.53
CA SER A 394 3.46 -16.41 33.61
C SER A 394 4.34 -17.65 33.81
N PHE A 395 3.74 -18.84 33.90
CA PHE A 395 4.48 -20.08 34.05
C PHE A 395 5.42 -20.34 32.85
N ARG A 396 4.99 -20.00 31.62
CA ARG A 396 5.85 -20.10 30.44
C ARG A 396 7.05 -19.17 30.53
N LEU A 397 6.85 -17.91 30.93
CA LEU A 397 7.95 -16.96 31.12
C LEU A 397 8.90 -17.38 32.25
N GLU A 398 8.38 -17.93 33.34
CA GLU A 398 9.20 -18.50 34.41
C GLU A 398 10.03 -19.69 33.91
N LEU A 399 9.42 -20.59 33.14
CA LEU A 399 10.12 -21.71 32.50
C LEU A 399 11.20 -21.21 31.53
N ASP A 400 10.91 -20.22 30.70
CA ASP A 400 11.88 -19.63 29.78
C ASP A 400 13.07 -18.99 30.55
N SER A 401 12.79 -18.28 31.65
CA SER A 401 13.81 -17.72 32.54
C SER A 401 14.68 -18.83 33.17
N ILE A 402 14.07 -19.90 33.67
CA ILE A 402 14.78 -21.06 34.22
C ILE A 402 15.66 -21.69 33.13
N LEU A 403 15.14 -21.88 31.92
CA LEU A 403 15.89 -22.43 30.80
C LEU A 403 17.06 -21.52 30.39
N ASP A 404 16.89 -20.21 30.44
CA ASP A 404 17.96 -19.25 30.15
C ASP A 404 19.06 -19.26 31.23
N ILE A 405 18.69 -19.38 32.51
CA ILE A 405 19.64 -19.59 33.61
C ILE A 405 20.41 -20.89 33.39
N ILE A 406 19.73 -21.99 33.08
CA ILE A 406 20.36 -23.29 32.81
C ILE A 406 21.35 -23.18 31.64
N ARG A 407 20.94 -22.54 30.52
CA ARG A 407 21.83 -22.29 29.38
C ARG A 407 23.04 -21.43 29.76
N HIS A 408 22.86 -20.43 30.63
CA HIS A 408 23.95 -19.58 31.11
C HIS A 408 24.94 -20.36 31.99
N LEU A 409 24.44 -21.16 32.92
CA LEU A 409 25.25 -22.04 33.77
C LEU A 409 26.02 -23.08 32.96
N GLN A 410 25.39 -23.67 31.93
CA GLN A 410 26.05 -24.59 31.00
C GLN A 410 27.18 -23.90 30.23
N ARG A 411 26.99 -22.66 29.77
CA ARG A 411 28.05 -21.85 29.12
C ARG A 411 29.21 -21.53 30.07
N GLN A 412 28.95 -21.42 31.37
CA GLN A 412 29.96 -21.21 32.41
C GLN A 412 30.68 -22.50 32.85
N GLY A 413 30.36 -23.66 32.26
CA GLY A 413 31.02 -24.93 32.57
C GLY A 413 30.47 -25.66 33.79
N VAL A 414 29.32 -25.25 34.33
CA VAL A 414 28.63 -25.97 35.41
C VAL A 414 27.93 -27.19 34.80
N VAL A 415 28.48 -28.37 35.03
CA VAL A 415 27.87 -29.65 34.61
C VAL A 415 26.74 -29.97 35.58
N LEU A 416 25.50 -29.77 35.13
CA LEU A 416 24.32 -30.27 35.84
C LEU A 416 24.37 -31.81 35.83
N PRO A 417 24.20 -32.49 36.98
CA PRO A 417 24.17 -33.94 37.02
C PRO A 417 23.06 -34.45 36.10
N ALA A 418 23.41 -35.36 35.19
CA ALA A 418 22.47 -35.97 34.28
C ALA A 418 21.32 -36.60 35.11
N PRO A 419 20.04 -36.31 34.78
CA PRO A 419 18.93 -36.93 35.50
C PRO A 419 19.06 -38.46 35.38
N PRO A 420 18.80 -39.20 36.46
CA PRO A 420 18.79 -40.66 36.40
C PRO A 420 17.82 -41.08 35.30
N VAL A 421 18.30 -41.95 34.40
CA VAL A 421 17.52 -42.53 33.32
C VAL A 421 16.33 -43.26 33.95
N LEU A 422 15.19 -42.58 33.99
CA LEU A 422 13.93 -43.21 34.36
C LEU A 422 13.58 -44.19 33.23
N PRO A 423 13.27 -45.45 33.55
CA PRO A 423 12.80 -46.40 32.55
C PRO A 423 11.54 -45.83 31.88
N ALA A 424 11.42 -46.11 30.58
CA ALA A 424 10.36 -45.64 29.69
C ALA A 424 8.98 -45.68 30.36
N PRO A 425 8.13 -44.66 30.13
CA PRO A 425 6.79 -44.64 30.70
C PRO A 425 6.04 -45.88 30.24
N LEU A 426 5.71 -46.74 31.21
CA LEU A 426 4.76 -47.82 31.01
C LEU A 426 3.49 -47.23 30.40
N ALA A 427 3.03 -47.88 29.33
CA ALA A 427 1.82 -47.51 28.61
C ALA A 427 0.67 -47.17 29.58
N PRO A 428 -0.14 -46.13 29.30
CA PRO A 428 -1.29 -45.82 30.12
C PRO A 428 -2.22 -47.04 30.19
N PRO A 429 -2.78 -47.37 31.37
CA PRO A 429 -3.68 -48.49 31.50
C PRO A 429 -4.88 -48.28 30.58
N LEU A 430 -5.14 -49.29 29.74
CA LEU A 430 -6.33 -49.37 28.90
C LEU A 430 -7.57 -49.14 29.76
N LEU A 431 -8.27 -48.03 29.51
CA LEU A 431 -9.60 -47.81 30.05
C LEU A 431 -10.52 -48.94 29.56
N PRO A 432 -11.29 -49.59 30.44
CA PRO A 432 -12.22 -50.63 30.03
C PRO A 432 -13.31 -50.02 29.12
N ALA A 433 -13.58 -50.71 28.02
CA ALA A 433 -14.60 -50.34 27.05
C ALA A 433 -15.97 -50.14 27.74
N PRO A 434 -16.76 -49.13 27.33
CA PRO A 434 -18.11 -48.95 27.85
C PRO A 434 -19.00 -50.14 27.45
N PRO A 435 -19.92 -50.57 28.32
CA PRO A 435 -20.83 -51.66 28.00
C PRO A 435 -21.75 -51.24 26.84
N THR A 436 -21.72 -52.03 25.78
CA THR A 436 -22.71 -52.01 24.71
C THR A 436 -24.11 -52.13 25.29
N ARG A 437 -24.97 -51.15 24.96
CA ARG A 437 -26.42 -51.28 24.99
C ARG A 437 -26.98 -50.75 23.70
#